data_AF-A0A7K3BLC7-F1
#
_entry.id   AF-A0A7K3BLC7-F1
#
_cell.length_a   1.000
_cell.length_b   1.000
_cell.length_c   1.000
_cell.angle_alpha   90.00
_cell.angle_beta   90.00
_cell.angle_gamma   90.00
#
_symmetry.space_group_name_H-M   'P 1'
#
loop_
_entity.id
_entity.type
_entity.pdbx_description
1 polymer ?
#
loop_
_entity_poly.entity_id
_entity_poly.type
_entity_poly.pdbx_seq_one_letter_code
_entity_poly.pdbx_strand_id
1 'polypeptide(L)'
;MSGWLKTWGEKVPDSMAGLPGIPGMDHGDHSSMPGMMGDDDMDKLDGASGKAFDARFLTMMIEHHEGAIDLARTEKQQGASGPAKALADDIIAAQTAQSTQMLGTS
;
A
#
# COMPACT_ATOMS: atom_id res chain seq x y z
N MET A 1 -7.60 -7.40 -1.78
CA MET A 1 -6.68 -8.41 -2.36
C MET A 1 -7.11 -9.87 -2.11
N SER A 2 -7.62 -10.24 -0.93
CA SER A 2 -8.04 -11.62 -0.62
C SER A 2 -9.10 -12.20 -1.57
N GLY A 3 -10.05 -11.39 -2.04
CA GLY A 3 -11.04 -11.83 -3.06
C GLY A 3 -10.40 -12.25 -4.39
N TRP A 4 -9.37 -11.54 -4.84
CA TRP A 4 -8.66 -11.85 -6.08
C TRP A 4 -7.72 -13.05 -5.96
N LEU A 5 -7.04 -13.19 -4.82
CA LEU A 5 -6.24 -14.38 -4.52
C LEU A 5 -7.08 -15.66 -4.59
N LYS A 6 -8.32 -15.64 -4.05
CA LYS A 6 -9.26 -16.78 -4.20
C LYS A 6 -9.61 -17.05 -5.66
N THR A 7 -9.89 -16.01 -6.44
CA THR A 7 -10.22 -16.15 -7.87
C THR A 7 -9.06 -16.74 -8.67
N TRP A 8 -7.81 -16.47 -8.29
CA TRP A 8 -6.62 -16.99 -8.96
C TRP A 8 -6.20 -18.38 -8.49
N GLY A 9 -6.92 -18.97 -7.53
CA GLY A 9 -6.55 -20.25 -6.92
C GLY A 9 -5.34 -20.15 -5.99
N GLU A 10 -4.91 -18.93 -5.66
CA GLU A 10 -3.80 -18.68 -4.74
C GLU A 10 -4.26 -18.79 -3.29
N LYS A 11 -3.37 -19.31 -2.44
CA LYS A 11 -3.68 -19.45 -1.02
C LYS A 11 -3.81 -18.05 -0.42
N VAL A 12 -5.02 -17.68 -0.03
CA VAL A 12 -5.23 -16.47 0.78
C VAL A 12 -4.57 -16.72 2.14
N PRO A 13 -3.63 -15.88 2.57
CA PRO A 13 -3.15 -15.94 3.94
C PRO A 13 -4.31 -15.71 4.89
N ASP A 14 -4.55 -16.63 5.82
CA ASP A 14 -5.56 -16.47 6.88
C ASP A 14 -5.10 -15.37 7.83
N SER A 15 -5.47 -14.12 7.49
CA SER A 15 -5.07 -12.87 8.15
C SER A 15 -3.55 -12.59 8.14
N MET A 16 -3.16 -11.33 7.94
CA MET A 16 -1.81 -10.85 8.27
C MET A 16 -1.61 -10.72 9.79
N ALA A 17 -2.32 -11.51 10.61
CA ALA A 17 -2.28 -11.46 12.07
C ALA A 17 -1.92 -12.83 12.70
N GLY A 18 -1.54 -13.84 11.92
CA GLY A 18 -1.46 -15.20 12.46
C GLY A 18 -0.67 -16.23 11.67
N LEU A 19 0.59 -15.95 11.33
CA LEU A 19 1.56 -17.04 11.16
C LEU A 19 2.26 -17.31 12.51
N PRO A 20 1.75 -18.22 13.37
CA PRO A 20 2.50 -18.61 14.55
C PRO A 20 3.67 -19.50 14.11
N GLY A 21 4.90 -19.03 14.33
CA GLY A 21 6.08 -19.90 14.37
C GLY A 21 7.14 -19.73 13.27
N ILE A 22 7.29 -18.56 12.65
CA ILE A 22 8.57 -18.22 12.00
C ILE A 22 9.40 -17.40 13.00
N PRO A 23 10.44 -17.98 13.65
CA PRO A 23 11.32 -17.22 14.52
C PRO A 23 12.05 -16.17 13.67
N GLY A 24 11.75 -14.88 13.89
CA GLY A 24 12.43 -13.77 13.23
C GLY A 24 11.55 -12.82 12.42
N MET A 25 10.24 -13.09 12.26
CA MET A 25 9.32 -12.11 11.65
C MET A 25 8.71 -11.24 12.75
N ASP A 26 9.42 -10.17 13.09
CA ASP A 26 8.91 -9.11 13.95
C ASP A 26 7.69 -8.44 13.29
N HIS A 27 6.69 -8.07 14.08
CA HIS A 27 5.47 -7.41 13.59
C HIS A 27 5.73 -5.99 13.01
N GLY A 28 6.99 -5.52 12.99
CA GLY A 28 7.40 -4.22 12.46
C GLY A 28 7.81 -4.17 10.97
N ASP A 29 7.87 -5.28 10.23
CA ASP A 29 8.46 -5.25 8.87
C ASP A 29 7.51 -4.74 7.76
N HIS A 30 6.23 -4.53 8.05
CA HIS A 30 5.32 -3.91 7.07
C HIS A 30 5.56 -2.40 6.91
N SER A 31 6.12 -1.76 7.93
CA SER A 31 6.58 -0.36 7.89
C SER A 31 7.80 -0.17 6.98
N SER A 32 8.51 -1.26 6.67
CA SER A 32 9.68 -1.24 5.78
C SER A 32 9.31 -1.16 4.29
N MET A 33 8.03 -1.38 3.93
CA MET A 33 7.61 -1.30 2.53
C MET A 33 7.51 0.17 2.10
N PRO A 34 8.01 0.53 0.90
CA PRO A 34 7.91 1.90 0.38
C PRO A 34 6.46 2.41 0.45
N GLY A 35 6.27 3.61 1.01
CA GLY A 35 4.96 4.25 1.13
C GLY A 35 4.05 3.76 2.27
N MET A 36 4.46 2.81 3.10
CA MET A 36 3.71 2.50 4.33
C MET A 36 4.01 3.54 5.43
N MET A 37 2.97 4.02 6.11
CA MET A 37 3.13 4.86 7.31
C MET A 37 3.57 4.00 8.49
N GLY A 38 4.56 4.48 9.23
CA GLY A 38 4.91 3.93 10.54
C GLY A 38 4.01 4.45 11.65
N ASP A 39 4.12 3.84 12.83
CA ASP A 39 3.34 4.22 14.01
C ASP A 39 3.55 5.71 14.37
N ASP A 40 4.80 6.20 14.30
CA ASP A 40 5.13 7.61 14.52
C ASP A 40 4.39 8.57 13.57
N ASP A 41 4.12 8.16 12.33
CA ASP A 41 3.40 8.99 11.36
C ASP A 41 1.91 9.04 11.67
N MET A 42 1.36 7.91 12.11
CA MET A 42 -0.02 7.80 12.56
C MET A 42 -0.27 8.61 13.84
N ASP A 43 0.64 8.54 14.83
CA ASP A 43 0.54 9.31 16.07
C ASP A 43 0.52 10.81 15.81
N LYS A 44 1.40 11.28 14.91
CA LYS A 44 1.45 12.69 14.58
C LYS A 44 0.29 13.13 13.66
N LEU A 45 -0.36 12.22 12.95
CA LEU A 45 -1.62 12.48 12.23
C LEU A 45 -2.78 12.65 13.22
N ASP A 46 -2.86 11.78 14.22
CA ASP A 46 -3.88 11.82 15.28
C ASP A 46 -3.82 13.13 16.09
N GLY A 47 -2.61 13.64 16.30
CA GLY A 47 -2.39 14.95 16.94
C GLY A 47 -2.70 16.19 16.07
N ALA A 48 -2.95 16.02 14.77
CA ALA A 48 -3.17 17.14 13.84
C ALA A 48 -4.67 17.46 13.67
N SER A 49 -4.99 18.72 13.33
CA SER A 49 -6.38 19.11 13.03
C SER A 49 -6.47 20.22 11.97
N GLY A 50 -7.65 20.32 11.35
CA GLY A 50 -7.93 21.30 10.30
C GLY A 50 -6.91 21.24 9.16
N LYS A 51 -6.44 22.41 8.71
CA LYS A 51 -5.48 22.51 7.59
C LYS A 51 -4.18 21.73 7.82
N ALA A 52 -3.73 21.61 9.07
CA ALA A 52 -2.51 20.86 9.38
C ALA A 52 -2.73 19.34 9.22
N PHE A 53 -3.93 18.85 9.56
CA PHE A 53 -4.33 17.47 9.29
C PHE A 53 -4.42 17.23 7.79
N ASP A 54 -5.11 18.10 7.05
CA ASP A 54 -5.33 17.94 5.60
C ASP A 54 -3.99 17.85 4.85
N ALA A 55 -3.08 18.79 5.11
CA ALA A 55 -1.77 18.80 4.47
C ALA A 55 -0.98 17.51 4.77
N ARG A 56 -0.99 17.07 6.03
CA ARG A 56 -0.28 15.88 6.43
C ARG A 56 -0.87 14.61 5.81
N PHE A 57 -2.18 14.48 5.86
CA PHE A 57 -2.90 13.36 5.27
C PHE A 57 -2.59 13.25 3.77
N LEU A 58 -2.62 14.37 3.03
CA LEU A 58 -2.29 14.39 1.61
C LEU A 58 -0.84 14.00 1.35
N THR A 59 0.13 14.54 2.08
CA THR A 59 1.55 14.17 1.95
C THR A 59 1.73 12.66 2.12
N MET A 60 1.17 12.10 3.19
CA MET A 60 1.27 10.66 3.47
C MET A 60 0.59 9.84 2.37
N MET A 61 -0.63 10.17 1.96
CA MET A 61 -1.33 9.41 0.93
C MET A 61 -0.64 9.45 -0.44
N ILE A 62 0.02 10.56 -0.78
CA ILE A 62 0.85 10.63 -1.99
C ILE A 62 2.02 9.64 -1.89
N GLU A 63 2.77 9.66 -0.79
CA GLU A 63 3.89 8.72 -0.57
C GLU A 63 3.41 7.26 -0.58
N HIS A 64 2.23 6.99 -0.01
CA HIS A 64 1.60 5.66 -0.06
C HIS A 64 1.31 5.19 -1.47
N HIS A 65 0.74 6.06 -2.29
CA HIS A 65 0.43 5.74 -3.67
C HIS A 65 1.70 5.54 -4.50
N GLU A 66 2.74 6.33 -4.30
CA GLU A 66 4.04 6.16 -4.96
C GLU A 66 4.64 4.77 -4.66
N GLY A 67 4.66 4.39 -3.38
CA GLY A 67 5.12 3.05 -2.97
C GLY A 67 4.30 1.92 -3.59
N ALA A 68 2.96 2.05 -3.60
CA ALA A 68 2.08 1.07 -4.23
C ALA A 68 2.29 0.97 -5.75
N ILE A 69 2.53 2.10 -6.43
CA ILE A 69 2.83 2.15 -7.86
C ILE A 69 4.15 1.43 -8.17
N ASP A 70 5.18 1.62 -7.36
CA ASP A 70 6.48 0.97 -7.58
C ASP A 70 6.42 -0.55 -7.37
N LEU A 71 5.65 -1.02 -6.38
CA LEU A 71 5.35 -2.44 -6.20
C LEU A 71 4.56 -3.00 -7.38
N ALA A 72 3.54 -2.29 -7.85
CA ALA A 72 2.75 -2.70 -9.01
C ALA A 72 3.60 -2.74 -10.29
N ARG A 73 4.49 -1.76 -10.50
CA ARG A 73 5.46 -1.78 -11.62
C ARG A 73 6.37 -3.00 -11.55
N THR A 74 6.82 -3.36 -10.35
CA THR A 74 7.63 -4.56 -10.13
C THR A 74 6.86 -5.83 -10.50
N GLU A 75 5.62 -5.99 -10.03
CA GLU A 75 4.77 -7.13 -10.40
C GLU A 75 4.49 -7.16 -11.91
N LYS A 76 4.22 -6.02 -12.54
CA LYS A 76 4.02 -5.95 -13.99
C LYS A 76 5.26 -6.41 -14.77
N GLN A 77 6.46 -6.07 -14.30
CA GLN A 77 7.70 -6.40 -14.99
C GLN A 77 8.15 -7.85 -14.73
N GLN A 78 8.05 -8.29 -13.48
CA GLN A 78 8.71 -9.52 -12.99
C GLN A 78 7.73 -10.63 -12.59
N GLY A 79 6.45 -10.30 -12.43
CA GLY A 79 5.40 -11.24 -12.04
C GLY A 79 5.14 -12.31 -13.08
N ALA A 80 4.79 -13.50 -12.60
CA ALA A 80 4.49 -14.67 -13.43
C ALA A 80 2.99 -14.82 -13.74
N SER A 81 2.11 -14.27 -12.89
CA SER A 81 0.66 -14.41 -13.02
C SER A 81 0.09 -13.32 -13.94
N GLY A 82 -0.44 -13.73 -15.10
CA GLY A 82 -1.12 -12.81 -16.03
C GLY A 82 -2.23 -11.98 -15.35
N PRO A 83 -3.12 -12.58 -14.56
CA PRO A 83 -4.12 -11.84 -13.78
C PRO A 83 -3.52 -10.86 -12.75
N ALA A 84 -2.42 -11.21 -12.08
CA ALA A 84 -1.75 -10.31 -11.14
C ALA A 84 -1.10 -9.11 -11.84
N LYS A 85 -0.54 -9.31 -13.02
CA LYS A 85 -0.02 -8.23 -13.86
C LYS A 85 -1.12 -7.31 -14.38
N ALA A 86 -2.27 -7.86 -14.77
CA ALA A 86 -3.43 -7.06 -15.18
C ALA A 86 -3.94 -6.21 -14.01
N LEU A 87 -3.98 -6.79 -12.81
CA LEU A 87 -4.26 -6.01 -11.61
C LEU A 87 -3.22 -4.90 -11.38
N ALA A 88 -1.94 -5.20 -11.53
CA ALA A 88 -0.89 -4.21 -11.34
C ALA A 88 -1.08 -3.01 -12.29
N ASP A 89 -1.54 -3.23 -13.51
CA ASP A 89 -1.92 -2.15 -14.44
C ASP A 89 -3.07 -1.28 -13.90
N ASP A 90 -4.13 -1.89 -13.38
CA ASP A 90 -5.26 -1.17 -12.79
C ASP A 90 -4.82 -0.33 -11.59
N ILE A 91 -3.94 -0.88 -10.73
CA ILE A 91 -3.38 -0.17 -9.57
C ILE A 91 -2.56 1.03 -10.02
N ILE A 92 -1.66 0.86 -11.00
CA ILE A 92 -0.84 1.97 -11.51
C ILE A 92 -1.74 3.10 -12.03
N ALA A 93 -2.75 2.78 -12.84
CA ALA A 93 -3.65 3.77 -13.40
C ALA A 93 -4.44 4.52 -12.31
N ALA A 94 -5.06 3.78 -11.38
CA ALA A 94 -5.91 4.37 -10.34
C ALA A 94 -5.10 5.23 -9.35
N GLN A 95 -3.97 4.72 -8.85
CA GLN A 95 -3.17 5.42 -7.84
C GLN A 95 -2.44 6.64 -8.42
N THR A 96 -2.06 6.60 -9.71
CA THR A 96 -1.50 7.78 -10.40
C THR A 96 -2.55 8.90 -10.52
N ALA A 97 -3.79 8.55 -10.85
CA ALA A 97 -4.89 9.50 -10.95
C ALA A 97 -5.22 10.13 -9.58
N GLN A 98 -5.26 9.31 -8.52
CA GLN A 98 -5.48 9.79 -7.15
C GLN A 98 -4.34 10.69 -6.67
N SER A 99 -3.08 10.34 -6.93
CA SER A 99 -1.92 11.18 -6.59
C SER A 99 -1.99 12.55 -7.29
N THR A 100 -2.37 12.56 -8.58
CA THR A 100 -2.55 13.80 -9.35
C THR A 100 -3.65 14.67 -8.75
N GLN A 101 -4.78 14.08 -8.34
CA GLN A 101 -5.86 14.79 -7.69
C GLN A 101 -5.39 15.42 -6.37
N MET A 102 -4.66 14.67 -5.53
CA MET A 102 -4.16 15.16 -4.24
C MET A 102 -3.16 16.33 -4.40
N LEU A 103 -2.26 16.25 -5.38
CA LEU A 103 -1.34 17.35 -5.72
C LEU A 103 -2.08 18.59 -6.23
N GLY A 104 -3.19 18.42 -6.95
CA GLY A 104 -4.03 19.53 -7.41
C GLY A 104 -4.91 20.17 -6.32
N THR A 105 -5.05 19.50 -5.17
CA THR A 105 -5.79 20.01 -4.01
C THR A 105 -4.90 20.66 -2.93
N SER A 106 -3.58 20.68 -3.13
CA SER A 106 -2.59 21.20 -2.18
C SER A 106 -2.40 22.72 -2.25
#